data_AF-A0A523VEN2-F1
#
_entry.id   AF-A0A523VEN2-F1
#
_cell.length_a   1.000
_cell.length_b   1.000
_cell.length_c   1.000
_cell.angle_alpha   90.00
_cell.angle_beta   90.00
_cell.angle_gamma   90.00
#
_symmetry.space_group_name_H-M   'P 1'
#
loop_
_entity.id
_entity.type
_entity.pdbx_description
1 polymer ?
#
loop_
_entity_poly.entity_id
_entity_poly.type
_entity_poly.pdbx_seq_one_letter_code
_entity_poly.pdbx_strand_id
1 'polypeptide(L)'
;MKLRLFFLLGIVLLFLSSAYGEESERRRFPSLISSLDVPAQLDFCKERVPIEIQGIKERLEKELLLSLWDRPQVILWLKRVPRYMPHIESMLKENNVPDDLKYMAIAESALRPHVSSKRAAIGFWQFMKDTGRKYGLIINEHIDERRNLFASTRAAIRYLKDLHEKLGSWTLAAAAYNMGEQGLEAEILEQGTDNYYQLYLPLETQRFIFRILSVKLIVSNPEQYGFYLSEGDFYPPLEFDRINLTCPHDTPIRIIAEAAKTHFKAIKDLNPEIRGHYLAQGSHTLLIPKGSPKDFHHQYHKLFQQWVASKKEAIYIVKGGDNLSLIADRFNVPLVSLLIWNKLDLRAAIYPGDRLIIYRKESESIEADKGIGAEEESNL
;
A
#
# COMPACT_ATOMS: atom_id res chain seq x y z
N MET A 1 -17.87 42.29 -61.08
CA MET A 1 -17.30 42.02 -59.74
C MET A 1 -17.24 40.51 -59.54
N LYS A 2 -16.19 39.99 -58.88
CA LYS A 2 -15.96 38.57 -58.51
C LYS A 2 -15.08 37.75 -59.47
N LEU A 3 -13.83 38.17 -59.62
CA LEU A 3 -12.72 37.29 -59.99
C LEU A 3 -11.57 37.56 -59.01
N ARG A 4 -11.72 37.15 -57.75
CA ARG A 4 -10.71 37.24 -56.67
C ARG A 4 -11.23 36.50 -55.43
N LEU A 5 -11.39 35.18 -55.49
CA LEU A 5 -11.68 34.38 -54.28
C LEU A 5 -11.37 32.89 -54.44
N PHE A 6 -10.26 32.51 -55.07
CA PHE A 6 -9.84 31.09 -55.12
C PHE A 6 -8.36 30.85 -54.79
N PHE A 7 -7.61 31.87 -54.37
CA PHE A 7 -6.19 31.73 -54.03
C PHE A 7 -5.87 31.75 -52.52
N LEU A 8 -6.89 31.80 -51.65
CA LEU A 8 -6.70 31.85 -50.19
C LEU A 8 -7.05 30.57 -49.45
N LEU A 9 -7.64 29.57 -50.11
CA LEU A 9 -7.99 28.29 -49.47
C LEU A 9 -6.84 27.26 -49.48
N GLY A 10 -5.87 27.40 -50.40
CA GLY A 10 -4.74 26.47 -50.52
C GLY A 10 -3.63 26.67 -49.47
N ILE A 11 -3.53 27.87 -48.88
CA ILE A 11 -2.46 28.17 -47.91
C ILE A 11 -2.87 27.77 -46.49
N VAL A 12 -4.17 27.77 -46.16
CA VAL A 12 -4.65 27.40 -44.81
C VAL A 12 -4.54 25.88 -44.56
N LEU A 13 -4.59 25.04 -45.60
CA LEU A 13 -4.45 23.59 -45.48
C LEU A 13 -2.99 23.10 -45.32
N LEU A 14 -1.99 23.93 -45.65
CA LEU A 14 -0.57 23.59 -45.48
C LEU A 14 -0.02 23.92 -44.09
N PHE A 15 -0.71 24.76 -43.30
CA PHE A 15 -0.32 25.04 -41.92
C PHE A 15 -0.98 24.11 -40.88
N LEU A 16 -2.06 23.43 -41.24
CA LEU A 16 -2.76 22.47 -40.36
C LEU A 16 -2.10 21.08 -40.31
N SER A 17 -1.28 20.72 -41.30
CA SER A 17 -0.58 19.44 -41.35
C SER A 17 0.72 19.44 -40.53
N SER A 18 1.37 20.60 -40.36
CA SER A 18 2.60 20.74 -39.56
C SER A 18 2.35 20.57 -38.07
N ALA A 19 1.18 21.02 -37.57
CA ALA A 19 0.83 20.94 -36.15
C ALA A 19 0.49 19.51 -35.69
N TYR A 20 -0.11 18.69 -36.57
CA TYR A 20 -0.42 17.28 -36.28
C TYR A 20 0.79 16.35 -36.47
N GLY A 21 1.75 16.72 -37.34
CA GLY A 21 2.96 15.93 -37.58
C GLY A 21 3.98 15.98 -36.44
N GLU A 22 4.17 17.15 -35.82
CA GLU A 22 5.16 17.31 -34.73
C GLU A 22 4.80 16.56 -33.45
N GLU A 23 3.51 16.49 -33.09
CA GLU A 23 3.08 15.82 -31.87
C GLU A 23 3.15 14.28 -32.00
N SER A 24 2.98 13.77 -33.23
CA SER A 24 3.15 12.36 -33.56
C SER A 24 4.61 11.89 -33.55
N GLU A 25 5.59 12.77 -33.80
CA GLU A 25 7.00 12.41 -33.73
C GLU A 25 7.53 12.33 -32.28
N ARG A 26 6.91 13.05 -31.34
CA ARG A 26 7.37 13.18 -29.94
C ARG A 26 7.07 11.98 -29.04
N ARG A 27 6.34 10.97 -29.51
CA ARG A 27 5.96 9.78 -28.71
C ARG A 27 6.34 8.46 -29.38
N ARG A 28 7.57 8.37 -29.92
CA ARG A 28 8.11 7.08 -30.40
C ARG A 28 8.59 6.24 -29.23
N PHE A 29 8.23 4.95 -29.23
CA PHE A 29 8.84 4.01 -28.30
C PHE A 29 10.32 3.82 -28.69
N PRO A 30 11.26 3.97 -27.74
CA PRO A 30 12.65 3.63 -27.99
C PRO A 30 12.74 2.14 -28.30
N SER A 31 13.68 1.77 -29.17
CA SER A 31 14.01 0.35 -29.36
C SER A 31 14.55 -0.24 -28.05
N LEU A 32 14.40 -1.57 -27.86
CA LEU A 32 14.98 -2.22 -26.68
C LEU A 32 16.50 -2.03 -26.63
N ILE A 33 17.18 -2.08 -27.77
CA ILE A 33 18.64 -1.86 -27.85
C ILE A 33 19.00 -0.45 -27.42
N SER A 34 18.36 0.58 -27.96
CA SER A 34 18.61 1.97 -27.54
C SER A 34 18.25 2.23 -26.08
N SER A 35 17.32 1.43 -25.51
CA SER A 35 16.99 1.52 -24.08
C SER A 35 18.10 0.97 -23.18
N LEU A 36 19.07 0.22 -23.73
CA LEU A 36 20.24 -0.29 -23.00
C LEU A 36 21.40 0.70 -22.96
N ASP A 37 21.26 1.86 -23.61
CA ASP A 37 22.25 2.95 -23.53
C ASP A 37 22.18 3.63 -22.16
N VAL A 38 22.77 2.97 -21.17
CA VAL A 38 22.88 3.45 -19.79
C VAL A 38 24.08 4.39 -19.62
N PRO A 39 24.05 5.33 -18.66
CA PRO A 39 25.18 6.22 -18.40
C PRO A 39 26.47 5.45 -18.12
N ALA A 40 27.60 5.92 -18.70
CA ALA A 40 28.91 5.30 -18.49
C ALA A 40 29.37 5.30 -17.02
N GLN A 41 28.87 6.26 -16.24
CA GLN A 41 29.03 6.31 -14.80
C GLN A 41 27.68 5.98 -14.16
N LEU A 42 27.57 4.76 -13.64
CA LEU A 42 26.42 4.29 -12.87
C LEU A 42 26.86 4.00 -11.44
N ASP A 43 26.06 4.45 -10.47
CA ASP A 43 26.29 4.22 -9.06
C ASP A 43 25.03 3.70 -8.37
N PHE A 44 25.21 3.03 -7.24
CA PHE A 44 24.17 2.78 -6.25
C PHE A 44 24.64 3.34 -4.91
N CYS A 45 23.90 4.30 -4.35
CA CYS A 45 24.27 4.97 -3.11
C CYS A 45 25.68 5.60 -3.15
N LYS A 46 26.08 6.16 -4.31
CA LYS A 46 27.42 6.69 -4.59
C LYS A 46 28.53 5.63 -4.69
N GLU A 47 28.20 4.35 -4.65
CA GLU A 47 29.14 3.25 -4.90
C GLU A 47 29.11 2.88 -6.38
N ARG A 48 30.29 2.78 -6.99
CA ARG A 48 30.44 2.53 -8.42
C ARG A 48 29.90 1.16 -8.83
N VAL A 49 29.08 1.13 -9.87
CA VAL A 49 28.67 -0.10 -10.58
C VAL A 49 29.64 -0.33 -11.76
N PRO A 50 30.47 -1.39 -11.78
CA PRO A 50 31.49 -1.58 -12.80
C PRO A 50 30.93 -2.18 -14.11
N ILE A 51 30.07 -1.42 -14.79
CA ILE A 51 29.39 -1.83 -16.03
C ILE A 51 30.33 -1.99 -17.24
N GLU A 52 31.60 -1.59 -17.13
CA GLU A 52 32.63 -1.92 -18.12
C GLU A 52 32.99 -3.42 -18.12
N ILE A 53 32.68 -4.14 -17.05
CA ILE A 53 32.86 -5.59 -16.97
C ILE A 53 31.67 -6.25 -17.66
N GLN A 54 31.93 -7.01 -18.73
CA GLN A 54 30.91 -7.62 -19.60
C GLN A 54 29.83 -8.39 -18.82
N GLY A 55 30.21 -9.26 -17.87
CA GLY A 55 29.25 -10.04 -17.09
C GLY A 55 28.35 -9.20 -16.16
N ILE A 56 28.81 -8.01 -15.74
CA ILE A 56 28.01 -7.07 -14.94
C ILE A 56 27.04 -6.31 -15.84
N LYS A 57 27.52 -5.88 -17.02
CA LYS A 57 26.69 -5.25 -18.05
C LYS A 57 25.52 -6.16 -18.45
N GLU A 58 25.80 -7.42 -18.77
CA GLU A 58 24.78 -8.40 -19.17
C GLU A 58 23.70 -8.60 -18.09
N ARG A 59 24.09 -8.61 -16.81
CA ARG A 59 23.14 -8.74 -15.68
C ARG A 59 22.27 -7.50 -15.53
N LEU A 60 22.83 -6.31 -15.70
CA LEU A 60 22.07 -5.05 -15.69
C LEU A 60 21.09 -5.00 -16.87
N GLU A 61 21.56 -5.27 -18.09
CA GLU A 61 20.75 -5.28 -19.31
C GLU A 61 19.58 -6.26 -19.17
N LYS A 62 19.84 -7.46 -18.62
CA LYS A 62 18.79 -8.44 -18.35
C LYS A 62 17.69 -7.88 -17.46
N GLU A 63 18.01 -7.35 -16.28
CA GLU A 63 16.97 -6.84 -15.37
C GLU A 63 16.26 -5.60 -15.91
N LEU A 64 16.97 -4.78 -16.69
CA LEU A 64 16.39 -3.64 -17.38
C LEU A 64 15.38 -4.09 -18.45
N LEU A 65 15.75 -5.04 -19.31
CA LEU A 65 14.84 -5.62 -20.31
C LEU A 65 13.64 -6.30 -19.67
N LEU A 66 13.82 -7.03 -18.56
CA LEU A 66 12.70 -7.64 -17.85
C LEU A 66 11.74 -6.59 -17.28
N SER A 67 12.26 -5.47 -16.79
CA SER A 67 11.45 -4.34 -16.33
C SER A 67 10.70 -3.68 -17.50
N LEU A 68 11.38 -3.44 -18.63
CA LEU A 68 10.80 -2.86 -19.83
C LEU A 68 9.81 -3.78 -20.54
N TRP A 69 9.95 -5.10 -20.38
CA TRP A 69 8.97 -6.07 -20.86
C TRP A 69 7.64 -5.95 -20.11
N ASP A 70 7.69 -5.74 -18.78
CA ASP A 70 6.51 -5.53 -17.94
C ASP A 70 6.14 -4.03 -17.83
N ARG A 71 5.88 -3.41 -18.98
CA ARG A 71 5.48 -1.99 -19.07
C ARG A 71 4.28 -1.62 -18.18
N PRO A 72 3.21 -2.44 -18.08
CA PRO A 72 2.10 -2.12 -17.18
C PRO A 72 2.54 -1.98 -15.73
N GLN A 73 3.42 -2.85 -15.25
CA GLN A 73 3.94 -2.77 -13.89
C GLN A 73 4.81 -1.52 -13.69
N VAL A 74 5.65 -1.17 -14.65
CA VAL A 74 6.44 0.08 -14.60
C VAL A 74 5.54 1.30 -14.55
N ILE A 75 4.48 1.36 -15.38
CA ILE A 75 3.49 2.44 -15.31
C ILE A 75 2.91 2.52 -13.89
N LEU A 76 2.58 1.39 -13.26
CA LEU A 76 2.08 1.40 -11.89
C LEU A 76 3.13 1.84 -10.85
N TRP A 77 4.43 1.61 -11.10
CA TRP A 77 5.50 2.20 -10.27
C TRP A 77 5.47 3.72 -10.39
N LEU A 78 5.56 4.23 -11.62
CA LEU A 78 5.60 5.66 -11.91
C LEU A 78 4.38 6.38 -11.32
N LYS A 79 3.17 5.83 -11.50
CA LYS A 79 1.94 6.40 -10.93
C LYS A 79 1.95 6.46 -9.40
N ARG A 80 2.62 5.53 -8.70
CA ARG A 80 2.69 5.47 -7.23
C ARG A 80 3.84 6.28 -6.62
N VAL A 81 4.87 6.60 -7.40
CA VAL A 81 6.05 7.33 -6.91
C VAL A 81 5.64 8.65 -6.26
N PRO A 82 4.89 9.57 -6.92
CA PRO A 82 4.49 10.84 -6.30
C PRO A 82 3.60 10.67 -5.06
N ARG A 83 2.88 9.54 -4.96
CA ARG A 83 2.00 9.25 -3.82
C ARG A 83 2.79 8.97 -2.53
N TYR A 84 3.88 8.21 -2.61
CA TYR A 84 4.57 7.67 -1.43
C TYR A 84 6.00 8.17 -1.26
N MET A 85 6.73 8.45 -2.35
CA MET A 85 8.15 8.79 -2.29
C MET A 85 8.46 10.05 -1.49
N PRO A 86 7.68 11.15 -1.54
CA PRO A 86 7.99 12.32 -0.72
C PRO A 86 8.14 12.03 0.78
N HIS A 87 7.33 11.10 1.30
CA HIS A 87 7.43 10.66 2.70
C HIS A 87 8.68 9.81 2.96
N ILE A 88 9.00 8.87 2.06
CA ILE A 88 10.20 8.03 2.17
C ILE A 88 11.47 8.88 2.07
N GLU A 89 11.54 9.77 1.08
CA GLU A 89 12.67 10.68 0.83
C GLU A 89 12.94 11.60 2.03
N SER A 90 11.90 12.18 2.63
CA SER A 90 12.03 12.98 3.86
C SER A 90 12.64 12.15 4.98
N MET A 91 12.13 10.93 5.20
CA MET A 91 12.62 10.05 6.26
C MET A 91 14.07 9.60 6.02
N LEU A 92 14.46 9.28 4.78
CA LEU A 92 15.84 8.93 4.44
C LEU A 92 16.79 10.12 4.71
N LYS A 93 16.40 11.32 4.24
CA LYS A 93 17.16 12.55 4.44
C LYS A 93 17.33 12.89 5.92
N GLU A 94 16.26 12.84 6.71
CA GLU A 94 16.28 13.10 8.16
C GLU A 94 17.21 12.14 8.92
N ASN A 95 17.44 10.93 8.40
CA ASN A 95 18.27 9.92 9.02
C ASN A 95 19.68 9.80 8.42
N ASN A 96 20.05 10.70 7.50
CA ASN A 96 21.32 10.70 6.76
C ASN A 96 21.60 9.39 6.02
N VAL A 97 20.57 8.82 5.39
CA VAL A 97 20.64 7.60 4.58
C VAL A 97 20.57 7.97 3.09
N PRO A 98 21.31 7.30 2.18
CA PRO A 98 21.26 7.61 0.75
C PRO A 98 19.85 7.53 0.16
N ASP A 99 19.53 8.52 -0.67
CA ASP A 99 18.23 8.63 -1.36
C ASP A 99 17.93 7.42 -2.24
N ASP A 100 18.96 6.84 -2.88
CA ASP A 100 18.88 5.66 -3.73
C ASP A 100 18.20 4.44 -3.06
N LEU A 101 18.23 4.34 -1.73
CA LEU A 101 17.57 3.21 -1.03
C LEU A 101 16.04 3.23 -1.19
N LYS A 102 15.43 4.35 -1.60
CA LYS A 102 13.99 4.42 -1.90
C LYS A 102 13.59 3.47 -3.04
N TYR A 103 14.50 3.22 -3.98
CA TYR A 103 14.26 2.31 -5.10
C TYR A 103 14.13 0.86 -4.65
N MET A 104 14.70 0.49 -3.50
CA MET A 104 14.49 -0.84 -2.90
C MET A 104 13.00 -1.09 -2.59
N ALA A 105 12.28 -0.10 -2.05
CA ALA A 105 10.86 -0.25 -1.73
C ALA A 105 10.00 -0.52 -2.98
N ILE A 106 10.39 0.04 -4.12
CA ILE A 106 9.75 -0.24 -5.42
C ILE A 106 10.13 -1.66 -5.89
N ALA A 107 11.41 -2.02 -5.85
CA ALA A 107 11.89 -3.34 -6.27
C ALA A 107 11.27 -4.48 -5.45
N GLU A 108 11.03 -4.25 -4.16
CA GLU A 108 10.48 -5.21 -3.20
C GLU A 108 8.96 -5.38 -3.33
N SER A 109 8.21 -4.28 -3.40
CA SER A 109 6.74 -4.34 -3.26
C SER A 109 5.96 -3.59 -4.33
N ALA A 110 6.64 -2.84 -5.22
CA ALA A 110 6.02 -1.87 -6.10
C ALA A 110 5.18 -0.82 -5.34
N LEU A 111 5.61 -0.48 -4.12
CA LEU A 111 4.95 0.42 -3.17
C LEU A 111 3.54 -0.03 -2.77
N ARG A 112 3.40 -1.32 -2.48
CA ARG A 112 2.11 -1.92 -2.10
C ARG A 112 2.14 -2.44 -0.65
N PRO A 113 1.21 -1.99 0.21
CA PRO A 113 1.22 -2.35 1.62
C PRO A 113 0.82 -3.80 1.90
N HIS A 114 0.11 -4.47 0.98
CA HIS A 114 -0.45 -5.81 1.20
C HIS A 114 0.28 -6.93 0.45
N VAL A 115 1.38 -6.63 -0.27
CA VAL A 115 2.13 -7.67 -0.98
C VAL A 115 2.79 -8.62 0.01
N SER A 116 2.66 -9.91 -0.25
CA SER A 116 3.33 -10.99 0.49
C SER A 116 4.21 -11.82 -0.44
N SER A 117 5.45 -12.09 -0.06
CA SER A 117 6.32 -13.02 -0.79
C SER A 117 5.99 -14.48 -0.48
N LYS A 118 6.57 -15.42 -1.25
CA LYS A 118 6.50 -16.86 -0.96
C LYS A 118 7.09 -17.23 0.41
N ARG A 119 8.02 -16.42 0.93
CA ARG A 119 8.65 -16.58 2.25
C ARG A 119 7.94 -15.76 3.34
N ALA A 120 6.74 -15.22 3.08
CA ALA A 120 5.95 -14.42 4.02
C ALA A 120 6.58 -13.09 4.46
N ALA A 121 7.47 -12.52 3.64
CA ALA A 121 7.82 -11.11 3.69
C ALA A 121 6.59 -10.25 3.34
N ILE A 122 6.36 -9.13 4.02
CA ILE A 122 5.13 -8.32 3.83
C ILE A 122 5.43 -6.83 3.67
N GLY A 123 4.60 -6.17 2.87
CA GLY A 123 4.44 -4.72 2.82
C GLY A 123 5.50 -3.99 2.03
N PHE A 124 5.62 -2.67 2.26
CA PHE A 124 6.40 -1.76 1.42
C PHE A 124 7.86 -2.18 1.25
N TRP A 125 8.46 -2.64 2.34
CA TRP A 125 9.86 -3.05 2.41
C TRP A 125 10.06 -4.57 2.47
N GLN A 126 8.99 -5.37 2.28
CA GLN A 126 9.06 -6.84 2.32
C GLN A 126 9.80 -7.38 3.57
N PHE A 127 9.41 -6.91 4.75
CA PHE A 127 9.99 -7.43 5.99
C PHE A 127 9.53 -8.86 6.30
N MET A 128 10.48 -9.74 6.61
CA MET A 128 10.21 -10.97 7.34
C MET A 128 9.68 -10.65 8.74
N LYS A 129 8.83 -11.52 9.30
CA LYS A 129 8.18 -11.26 10.60
C LYS A 129 9.18 -11.03 11.73
N ASP A 130 10.18 -11.90 11.84
CA ASP A 130 11.15 -11.84 12.94
C ASP A 130 12.11 -10.66 12.78
N THR A 131 12.59 -10.41 11.57
CA THR A 131 13.39 -9.21 11.25
C THR A 131 12.60 -7.93 11.53
N GLY A 132 11.33 -7.87 11.12
CA GLY A 132 10.47 -6.72 11.40
C GLY A 132 10.35 -6.45 12.89
N ARG A 133 10.14 -7.49 13.72
CA ARG A 133 10.11 -7.37 15.19
C ARG A 133 11.45 -6.94 15.77
N LYS A 134 12.56 -7.51 15.30
CA LYS A 134 13.94 -7.09 15.68
C LYS A 134 14.10 -5.58 15.47
N TYR A 135 13.58 -5.06 14.37
CA TYR A 135 13.59 -3.64 14.03
C TYR A 135 12.35 -2.87 14.47
N GLY A 136 11.70 -3.33 15.55
CA GLY A 136 10.70 -2.58 16.31
C GLY A 136 9.31 -2.47 15.67
N LEU A 137 8.98 -3.31 14.69
CA LEU A 137 7.62 -3.39 14.14
C LEU A 137 6.72 -4.23 15.04
N ILE A 138 5.52 -3.72 15.31
CA ILE A 138 4.43 -4.45 15.95
C ILE A 138 3.80 -5.37 14.91
N ILE A 139 3.90 -6.67 15.16
CA ILE A 139 3.32 -7.72 14.31
C ILE A 139 2.61 -8.74 15.19
N ASN A 140 1.29 -8.64 15.29
CA ASN A 140 0.39 -9.50 16.06
C ASN A 140 -0.95 -9.67 15.33
N GLU A 141 -1.93 -10.31 15.96
CA GLU A 141 -3.24 -10.59 15.33
C GLU A 141 -4.05 -9.33 14.95
N HIS A 142 -3.80 -8.20 15.62
CA HIS A 142 -4.53 -6.94 15.41
C HIS A 142 -3.78 -5.93 14.54
N ILE A 143 -2.45 -5.98 14.53
CA ILE A 143 -1.59 -5.00 13.88
C ILE A 143 -0.45 -5.71 13.13
N ASP A 144 -0.19 -5.27 11.89
CA ASP A 144 1.00 -5.65 11.11
C ASP A 144 1.68 -4.42 10.51
N GLU A 145 2.57 -3.80 11.27
CA GLU A 145 3.24 -2.56 10.89
C GLU A 145 4.19 -2.71 9.69
N ARG A 146 4.45 -3.93 9.21
CA ARG A 146 5.12 -4.12 7.91
C ARG A 146 4.34 -3.48 6.76
N ARG A 147 3.03 -3.35 6.92
CA ARG A 147 2.12 -2.72 5.96
C ARG A 147 2.08 -1.20 6.11
N ASN A 148 2.46 -0.65 7.26
CA ASN A 148 2.44 0.79 7.51
C ASN A 148 3.66 1.45 6.87
N LEU A 149 3.46 2.46 6.02
CA LEU A 149 4.54 3.15 5.31
C LEU A 149 5.59 3.72 6.28
N PHE A 150 5.16 4.42 7.32
CA PHE A 150 6.05 5.14 8.24
C PHE A 150 6.79 4.20 9.17
N ALA A 151 6.10 3.24 9.79
CA ALA A 151 6.72 2.28 10.69
C ALA A 151 7.72 1.38 9.94
N SER A 152 7.31 0.81 8.80
CA SER A 152 8.19 -0.04 7.99
C SER A 152 9.39 0.71 7.41
N THR A 153 9.22 1.96 6.98
CA THR A 153 10.35 2.79 6.50
C THR A 153 11.33 3.10 7.62
N ARG A 154 10.85 3.43 8.82
CA ARG A 154 11.72 3.63 9.99
C ARG A 154 12.50 2.37 10.36
N ALA A 155 11.85 1.20 10.28
CA ALA A 155 12.51 -0.09 10.49
C ALA A 155 13.55 -0.39 9.39
N ALA A 156 13.23 -0.13 8.11
CA ALA A 156 14.15 -0.32 6.99
C ALA A 156 15.39 0.56 7.11
N ILE A 157 15.21 1.83 7.46
CA ILE A 157 16.30 2.77 7.73
C ILE A 157 17.25 2.24 8.80
N ARG A 158 16.70 1.80 9.95
CA ARG A 158 17.53 1.23 11.03
C ARG A 158 18.28 -0.02 10.56
N TYR A 159 17.57 -0.95 9.90
CA TYR A 159 18.20 -2.19 9.45
C TYR A 159 19.31 -1.94 8.42
N LEU A 160 19.07 -1.10 7.42
CA LEU A 160 20.06 -0.78 6.40
C LEU A 160 21.26 -0.03 6.98
N LYS A 161 21.06 0.82 7.99
CA LYS A 161 22.17 1.47 8.70
C LYS A 161 23.03 0.47 9.47
N ASP A 162 22.43 -0.44 10.22
CA ASP A 162 23.17 -1.49 10.94
C ASP A 162 23.99 -2.36 9.97
N LEU A 163 23.38 -2.75 8.85
CA LEU A 163 24.05 -3.53 7.81
C LEU A 163 25.21 -2.75 7.18
N HIS A 164 25.01 -1.47 6.88
CA HIS A 164 26.06 -0.61 6.33
C HIS A 164 27.20 -0.38 7.34
N GLU A 165 26.88 -0.17 8.61
CA GLU A 165 27.89 -0.03 9.68
C GLU A 165 28.74 -1.30 9.80
N LYS A 166 28.12 -2.47 9.65
CA LYS A 166 28.81 -3.76 9.71
C LYS A 166 29.65 -4.08 8.48
N LEU A 167 29.12 -3.79 7.29
CA LEU A 167 29.69 -4.24 6.01
C LEU A 167 30.50 -3.16 5.29
N GLY A 168 30.38 -1.89 5.67
CA GLY A 168 31.09 -0.77 5.06
C GLY A 168 30.65 -0.44 3.62
N SER A 169 29.61 -1.09 3.09
CA SER A 169 29.07 -0.88 1.74
C SER A 169 27.55 -0.96 1.73
N TRP A 170 26.90 -0.01 1.07
CA TRP A 170 25.46 0.01 0.80
C TRP A 170 25.07 -1.09 -0.18
N THR A 171 25.91 -1.42 -1.16
CA THR A 171 25.69 -2.53 -2.08
C THR A 171 25.64 -3.86 -1.33
N LEU A 172 26.60 -4.11 -0.43
CA LEU A 172 26.56 -5.28 0.45
C LEU A 172 25.40 -5.22 1.44
N ALA A 173 25.09 -4.06 2.02
CA ALA A 173 23.94 -3.90 2.92
C ALA A 173 22.62 -4.25 2.23
N ALA A 174 22.41 -3.82 0.99
CA ALA A 174 21.23 -4.21 0.22
C ALA A 174 21.22 -5.72 -0.13
N ALA A 175 22.38 -6.32 -0.41
CA ALA A 175 22.48 -7.78 -0.61
C ALA A 175 22.12 -8.55 0.69
N ALA A 176 22.68 -8.15 1.84
CA ALA A 176 22.37 -8.72 3.14
C ALA A 176 20.90 -8.52 3.54
N TYR A 177 20.31 -7.39 3.17
CA TYR A 177 18.88 -7.15 3.37
C TYR A 177 18.04 -8.23 2.69
N ASN A 178 18.40 -8.61 1.46
CA ASN A 178 17.68 -9.59 0.64
C ASN A 178 17.90 -11.04 1.09
N MET A 179 19.15 -11.44 1.34
CA MET A 179 19.50 -12.85 1.65
C MET A 179 19.65 -13.16 3.14
N GLY A 180 19.74 -12.14 3.98
CA GLY A 180 20.11 -12.24 5.39
C GLY A 180 21.59 -11.97 5.64
N GLU A 181 21.86 -11.25 6.73
CA GLU A 181 23.18 -10.83 7.22
C GLU A 181 24.17 -12.00 7.36
N GLN A 182 23.79 -13.02 8.12
CA GLN A 182 24.65 -14.19 8.38
C GLN A 182 24.99 -14.98 7.12
N GLY A 183 24.03 -15.05 6.18
CA GLY A 183 24.24 -15.73 4.90
C GLY A 183 25.27 -14.98 4.05
N LEU A 184 25.17 -13.66 3.96
CA LEU A 184 26.14 -12.87 3.21
C LEU A 184 27.54 -12.94 3.84
N GLU A 185 27.64 -12.87 5.16
CA GLU A 185 28.93 -12.98 5.86
C GLU A 185 29.62 -14.32 5.64
N ALA A 186 28.86 -15.41 5.65
CA ALA A 186 29.39 -16.73 5.34
C ALA A 186 29.97 -16.78 3.91
N GLU A 187 29.26 -16.20 2.93
CA GLU A 187 29.74 -16.15 1.54
C GLU A 187 30.97 -15.25 1.37
N ILE A 188 31.02 -14.10 2.05
CA ILE A 188 32.19 -13.21 2.06
C ILE A 188 33.41 -13.96 2.61
N LEU A 189 33.24 -14.67 3.73
CA LEU A 189 34.31 -15.42 4.37
C LEU A 189 34.80 -16.59 3.49
N GLU A 190 33.87 -17.38 2.95
CA GLU A 190 34.18 -18.55 2.14
C GLU A 190 34.84 -18.18 0.81
N GLN A 191 34.36 -17.11 0.15
CA GLN A 191 34.87 -16.69 -1.16
C GLN A 191 36.07 -15.73 -1.06
N GLY A 192 36.37 -15.21 0.14
CA GLY A 192 37.52 -14.34 0.39
C GLY A 192 37.43 -12.96 -0.28
N THR A 193 36.22 -12.47 -0.55
CA THR A 193 35.96 -11.17 -1.18
C THR A 193 34.72 -10.52 -0.60
N ASP A 194 34.75 -9.20 -0.41
CA ASP A 194 33.62 -8.36 -0.02
C ASP A 194 33.07 -7.57 -1.21
N ASN A 195 33.51 -7.87 -2.43
CA ASN A 195 32.98 -7.23 -3.62
C ASN A 195 31.72 -7.95 -4.10
N TYR A 196 30.55 -7.33 -3.91
CA TYR A 196 29.25 -7.85 -4.39
C TYR A 196 29.29 -8.35 -5.84
N TYR A 197 30.01 -7.65 -6.73
CA TYR A 197 30.05 -8.01 -8.14
C TYR A 197 30.92 -9.22 -8.46
N GLN A 198 31.75 -9.65 -7.50
CA GLN A 198 32.59 -10.86 -7.59
C GLN A 198 31.99 -12.03 -6.79
N LEU A 199 31.16 -11.74 -5.79
CA LEU A 199 30.48 -12.75 -4.98
C LEU A 199 29.51 -13.61 -5.80
N TYR A 200 29.59 -14.92 -5.63
CA TYR A 200 28.64 -15.88 -6.12
C TYR A 200 27.56 -16.16 -5.07
N LEU A 201 26.48 -15.39 -5.09
CA LEU A 201 25.37 -15.46 -4.12
C LEU A 201 24.19 -16.29 -4.65
N PRO A 202 23.10 -16.51 -3.90
CA PRO A 202 21.87 -17.02 -4.48
C PRO A 202 21.41 -16.17 -5.68
N LEU A 203 20.88 -16.81 -6.73
CA LEU A 203 20.52 -16.12 -7.98
C LEU A 203 19.55 -14.95 -7.77
N GLU A 204 18.65 -15.05 -6.79
CA GLU A 204 17.74 -13.97 -6.40
C GLU A 204 18.53 -12.72 -5.94
N THR A 205 19.53 -12.92 -5.10
CA THR A 205 20.36 -11.88 -4.51
C THR A 205 21.34 -11.30 -5.52
N GLN A 206 21.97 -12.12 -6.36
CA GLN A 206 22.82 -11.65 -7.46
C GLN A 206 22.07 -10.73 -8.44
N ARG A 207 20.74 -10.87 -8.54
CA ARG A 207 19.88 -10.03 -9.40
C ARG A 207 19.35 -8.79 -8.68
N PHE A 208 19.40 -8.76 -7.35
CA PHE A 208 18.66 -7.78 -6.55
C PHE A 208 19.14 -6.35 -6.79
N ILE A 209 20.46 -6.12 -6.75
CA ILE A 209 21.03 -4.78 -7.03
C ILE A 209 20.71 -4.33 -8.46
N PHE A 210 20.78 -5.23 -9.44
CA PHE A 210 20.44 -4.89 -10.83
C PHE A 210 18.96 -4.55 -10.99
N ARG A 211 18.05 -5.23 -10.30
CA ARG A 211 16.61 -4.85 -10.26
C ARG A 211 16.42 -3.45 -9.68
N ILE A 212 17.13 -3.12 -8.60
CA ILE A 212 17.07 -1.78 -7.98
C ILE A 212 17.60 -0.73 -8.96
N LEU A 213 18.72 -1.00 -9.64
CA LEU A 213 19.30 -0.12 -10.64
C LEU A 213 18.37 0.09 -11.85
N SER A 214 17.71 -0.97 -12.34
CA SER A 214 16.70 -0.85 -13.41
C SER A 214 15.55 0.07 -12.99
N VAL A 215 15.07 -0.06 -11.76
CA VAL A 215 14.09 0.87 -11.19
C VAL A 215 14.64 2.29 -11.14
N LYS A 216 15.85 2.51 -10.59
CA LYS A 216 16.50 3.83 -10.51
C LYS A 216 16.56 4.49 -11.88
N LEU A 217 17.05 3.76 -12.88
CA LEU A 217 17.19 4.24 -14.26
C LEU A 217 15.85 4.68 -14.84
N ILE A 218 14.83 3.81 -14.77
CA ILE A 218 13.52 4.09 -15.36
C ILE A 218 12.78 5.20 -14.61
N VAL A 219 12.76 5.17 -13.28
CA VAL A 219 12.02 6.16 -12.47
C VAL A 219 12.67 7.54 -12.57
N SER A 220 14.00 7.60 -12.68
CA SER A 220 14.70 8.89 -12.81
C SER A 220 14.51 9.52 -14.18
N ASN A 221 14.34 8.72 -15.25
CA ASN A 221 14.24 9.21 -16.63
C ASN A 221 13.17 8.44 -17.44
N PRO A 222 11.88 8.50 -17.06
CA PRO A 222 10.84 7.62 -17.63
C PRO A 222 10.67 7.79 -19.15
N GLU A 223 10.82 9.00 -19.67
CA GLU A 223 10.69 9.30 -21.10
C GLU A 223 11.79 8.62 -21.94
N GLN A 224 13.02 8.49 -21.40
CA GLN A 224 14.12 7.77 -22.06
C GLN A 224 13.74 6.31 -22.36
N TYR A 225 12.85 5.73 -21.56
CA TYR A 225 12.38 4.35 -21.67
C TYR A 225 10.97 4.25 -22.29
N GLY A 226 10.50 5.34 -22.89
CA GLY A 226 9.22 5.44 -23.59
C GLY A 226 8.00 5.51 -22.68
N PHE A 227 8.15 5.96 -21.44
CA PHE A 227 7.04 6.21 -20.52
C PHE A 227 6.74 7.71 -20.48
N TYR A 228 5.68 8.10 -21.20
CA TYR A 228 5.20 9.48 -21.27
C TYR A 228 3.92 9.58 -20.44
N LEU A 229 4.03 10.10 -19.21
CA LEU A 229 2.89 10.34 -18.31
C LEU A 229 2.70 11.84 -18.14
N SER A 230 1.45 12.28 -18.17
CA SER A 230 1.05 13.64 -17.80
C SER A 230 0.86 13.75 -16.30
N GLU A 231 0.82 14.98 -15.77
CA GLU A 231 0.61 15.23 -14.33
C GLU A 231 -0.67 14.56 -13.78
N GLY A 232 -1.74 14.55 -14.59
CA GLY A 232 -3.02 13.93 -14.22
C GLY A 232 -3.01 12.40 -14.21
N ASP A 233 -1.97 11.75 -14.76
CA ASP A 233 -1.84 10.29 -14.71
C ASP A 233 -1.38 9.80 -13.34
N PHE A 234 -0.61 10.59 -12.60
CA PHE A 234 -0.06 10.15 -11.32
C PHE A 234 -1.14 10.00 -10.26
N TYR A 235 -0.96 9.05 -9.34
CA TYR A 235 -1.80 9.00 -8.15
C TYR A 235 -1.43 10.19 -7.25
N PRO A 236 -2.43 10.87 -6.66
CA PRO A 236 -2.17 12.05 -5.85
C PRO A 236 -1.33 11.69 -4.62
N PRO A 237 -0.51 12.65 -4.11
CA PRO A 237 0.21 12.54 -2.86
C PRO A 237 -0.64 11.95 -1.73
N LEU A 238 -0.02 11.11 -0.90
CA LEU A 238 -0.70 10.58 0.27
C LEU A 238 -0.87 11.71 1.30
N GLU A 239 -2.08 12.25 1.37
CA GLU A 239 -2.48 13.30 2.30
C GLU A 239 -3.34 12.76 3.45
N PHE A 240 -3.06 13.20 4.67
CA PHE A 240 -3.76 12.78 5.88
C PHE A 240 -3.56 13.78 7.02
N ASP A 241 -4.46 13.75 7.99
CA ASP A 241 -4.23 14.28 9.33
C ASP A 241 -3.80 13.14 10.26
N ARG A 242 -2.92 13.43 11.22
CA ARG A 242 -2.48 12.46 12.24
C ARG A 242 -3.16 12.77 13.56
N ILE A 243 -3.80 11.77 14.16
CA ILE A 243 -4.47 11.89 15.45
C ILE A 243 -3.95 10.85 16.44
N ASN A 244 -4.06 11.17 17.74
CA ASN A 244 -3.86 10.22 18.82
C ASN A 244 -5.22 9.87 19.42
N LEU A 245 -5.58 8.59 19.42
CA LEU A 245 -6.88 8.10 19.87
C LEU A 245 -6.69 7.09 20.99
N THR A 246 -7.34 7.33 22.12
CA THR A 246 -7.44 6.34 23.20
C THR A 246 -8.76 5.60 23.09
N CYS A 247 -8.68 4.28 22.95
CA CYS A 247 -9.81 3.36 22.89
C CYS A 247 -9.99 2.68 24.25
N PRO A 248 -11.03 3.01 25.04
CA PRO A 248 -11.27 2.38 26.34
C PRO A 248 -11.57 0.88 26.26
N HIS A 249 -12.10 0.45 25.12
CA HIS A 249 -12.37 -0.93 24.74
C HIS A 249 -12.01 -1.11 23.27
N ASP A 250 -12.07 -2.34 22.77
CA ASP A 250 -11.93 -2.59 21.34
C ASP A 250 -13.01 -1.85 20.55
N THR A 251 -12.57 -0.91 19.71
CA THR A 251 -13.42 0.08 19.04
C THR A 251 -13.62 -0.29 17.58
N PRO A 252 -14.86 -0.42 17.09
CA PRO A 252 -15.13 -0.58 15.66
C PRO A 252 -14.54 0.58 14.83
N ILE A 253 -13.82 0.25 13.77
CA ILE A 253 -13.24 1.26 12.85
C ILE A 253 -14.34 2.12 12.21
N ARG A 254 -15.56 1.59 12.05
CA ARG A 254 -16.72 2.36 11.54
C ARG A 254 -17.03 3.61 12.37
N ILE A 255 -16.84 3.57 13.69
CA ILE A 255 -17.07 4.73 14.58
C ILE A 255 -16.04 5.82 14.31
N ILE A 256 -14.79 5.41 14.05
CA ILE A 256 -13.69 6.32 13.72
C ILE A 256 -13.94 6.97 12.36
N ALA A 257 -14.38 6.16 11.38
CA ALA A 257 -14.73 6.66 10.06
C ALA A 257 -15.88 7.68 10.13
N GLU A 258 -16.93 7.39 10.88
CA GLU A 258 -18.07 8.29 11.07
C GLU A 258 -17.68 9.60 11.77
N ALA A 259 -16.87 9.52 12.83
CA ALA A 259 -16.33 10.71 13.51
C ALA A 259 -15.45 11.57 12.59
N ALA A 260 -14.74 10.95 11.65
CA ALA A 260 -13.94 11.63 10.62
C ALA A 260 -14.76 12.03 9.38
N LYS A 261 -16.08 11.81 9.36
CA LYS A 261 -16.98 12.04 8.21
C LYS A 261 -16.48 11.36 6.93
N THR A 262 -16.01 10.13 7.06
CA THR A 262 -15.52 9.30 5.97
C THR A 262 -16.08 7.88 6.07
N HIS A 263 -15.59 6.97 5.24
CA HIS A 263 -16.01 5.58 5.21
C HIS A 263 -14.92 4.63 5.74
N PHE A 264 -15.34 3.44 6.17
CA PHE A 264 -14.46 2.41 6.75
C PHE A 264 -13.21 2.14 5.90
N LYS A 265 -13.39 2.04 4.58
CA LYS A 265 -12.28 1.78 3.65
C LYS A 265 -11.22 2.89 3.66
N ALA A 266 -11.57 4.17 3.79
CA ALA A 266 -10.61 5.26 3.80
C ALA A 266 -9.68 5.16 5.01
N ILE A 267 -10.23 4.83 6.18
CA ILE A 267 -9.42 4.60 7.40
C ILE A 267 -8.49 3.39 7.19
N LYS A 268 -8.97 2.29 6.61
CA LYS A 268 -8.16 1.09 6.34
C LYS A 268 -7.06 1.32 5.30
N ASP A 269 -7.36 2.09 4.25
CA ASP A 269 -6.38 2.41 3.20
C ASP A 269 -5.26 3.30 3.75
N LEU A 270 -5.58 4.21 4.67
CA LEU A 270 -4.61 5.08 5.35
C LEU A 270 -3.82 4.35 6.45
N ASN A 271 -4.40 3.31 7.05
CA ASN A 271 -3.80 2.52 8.15
C ASN A 271 -3.80 1.03 7.80
N PRO A 272 -3.09 0.61 6.74
CA PRO A 272 -3.13 -0.76 6.23
C PRO A 272 -2.57 -1.81 7.20
N GLU A 273 -1.87 -1.40 8.25
CA GLU A 273 -1.40 -2.24 9.36
C GLU A 273 -2.53 -2.78 10.22
N ILE A 274 -3.65 -2.07 10.33
CA ILE A 274 -4.77 -2.50 11.15
C ILE A 274 -5.35 -3.77 10.53
N ARG A 275 -5.48 -4.84 11.31
CA ARG A 275 -6.12 -6.10 10.91
C ARG A 275 -7.57 -6.12 11.39
N GLY A 276 -8.42 -6.79 10.63
CA GLY A 276 -9.85 -6.90 10.96
C GLY A 276 -10.60 -5.56 10.96
N HIS A 277 -11.65 -5.49 11.80
CA HIS A 277 -12.66 -4.44 11.81
C HIS A 277 -12.61 -3.53 13.05
N TYR A 278 -11.68 -3.78 13.96
CA TYR A 278 -11.58 -3.10 15.25
C TYR A 278 -10.16 -2.61 15.49
N LEU A 279 -10.04 -1.51 16.22
CA LEU A 279 -8.84 -1.19 16.97
C LEU A 279 -8.91 -1.84 18.34
N ALA A 280 -7.80 -2.39 18.81
CA ALA A 280 -7.69 -2.94 20.15
C ALA A 280 -7.82 -1.84 21.21
N GLN A 281 -8.16 -2.20 22.45
CA GLN A 281 -8.07 -1.30 23.59
C GLN A 281 -6.66 -0.71 23.72
N GLY A 282 -6.57 0.57 24.08
CA GLY A 282 -5.30 1.29 24.28
C GLY A 282 -5.18 2.57 23.46
N SER A 283 -3.97 3.13 23.43
CA SER A 283 -3.66 4.34 22.68
C SER A 283 -3.09 4.00 21.31
N HIS A 284 -3.62 4.66 20.28
CA HIS A 284 -3.25 4.46 18.88
C HIS A 284 -2.95 5.79 18.21
N THR A 285 -1.96 5.82 17.34
CA THR A 285 -1.78 6.92 16.39
C THR A 285 -2.38 6.49 15.05
N LEU A 286 -3.31 7.28 14.52
CA LEU A 286 -4.02 6.97 13.28
C LEU A 286 -3.86 8.09 12.26
N LEU A 287 -3.89 7.70 11.00
CA LEU A 287 -4.03 8.58 9.86
C LEU A 287 -5.50 8.65 9.45
N ILE A 288 -6.06 9.85 9.36
CA ILE A 288 -7.41 10.11 8.88
C ILE A 288 -7.34 11.02 7.64
N PRO A 289 -8.38 11.07 6.80
CA PRO A 289 -8.35 11.93 5.61
C PRO A 289 -8.01 13.38 5.98
N LYS A 290 -7.15 14.02 5.18
CA LYS A 290 -6.77 15.42 5.40
C LYS A 290 -8.01 16.32 5.40
N GLY A 291 -8.03 17.28 6.33
CA GLY A 291 -9.17 18.18 6.51
C GLY A 291 -10.31 17.53 7.30
N SER A 292 -9.99 16.52 8.13
CA SER A 292 -10.98 15.91 9.02
C SER A 292 -11.54 16.94 10.02
N PRO A 293 -12.78 16.74 10.52
CA PRO A 293 -13.45 17.73 11.37
C PRO A 293 -12.64 18.10 12.63
N LYS A 294 -12.55 19.39 12.95
CA LYS A 294 -11.86 19.86 14.16
C LYS A 294 -12.47 19.31 15.45
N ASP A 295 -13.76 18.99 15.43
CA ASP A 295 -14.50 18.37 16.52
C ASP A 295 -14.45 16.82 16.50
N PHE A 296 -13.55 16.21 15.73
CA PHE A 296 -13.38 14.75 15.60
C PHE A 296 -13.44 14.03 16.95
N HIS A 297 -12.66 14.50 17.94
CA HIS A 297 -12.62 13.84 19.25
C HIS A 297 -13.96 13.92 19.97
N HIS A 298 -14.68 15.04 19.89
CA HIS A 298 -16.00 15.18 20.50
C HIS A 298 -17.00 14.20 19.84
N GLN A 299 -17.03 14.15 18.50
CA GLN A 299 -17.90 13.23 17.76
C GLN A 299 -17.56 11.77 18.06
N TYR A 300 -16.27 11.42 18.08
CA TYR A 300 -15.80 10.09 18.44
C TYR A 300 -16.31 9.67 19.82
N HIS A 301 -16.16 10.51 20.85
CA HIS A 301 -16.63 10.18 22.19
C HIS A 301 -18.15 9.98 22.22
N LYS A 302 -18.91 10.86 21.58
CA LYS A 302 -20.37 10.74 21.48
C LYS A 302 -20.79 9.42 20.82
N LEU A 303 -20.26 9.14 19.65
CA LEU A 303 -20.56 7.92 18.88
C LEU A 303 -20.12 6.66 19.61
N PHE A 304 -18.95 6.69 20.27
CA PHE A 304 -18.46 5.59 21.08
C PHE A 304 -19.41 5.27 22.24
N GLN A 305 -19.89 6.29 22.97
CA GLN A 305 -20.85 6.07 24.06
C GLN A 305 -22.19 5.51 23.57
N GLN A 306 -22.70 6.00 22.45
CA GLN A 306 -23.91 5.46 21.81
C GLN A 306 -23.72 4.00 21.39
N TRP A 307 -22.57 3.67 20.82
CA TRP A 307 -22.22 2.29 20.47
C TRP A 307 -22.10 1.38 21.70
N VAL A 308 -21.48 1.85 22.79
CA VAL A 308 -21.39 1.07 24.04
C VAL A 308 -22.78 0.82 24.63
N ALA A 309 -23.67 1.81 24.61
CA ALA A 309 -25.05 1.67 25.07
C ALA A 309 -25.82 0.62 24.25
N SER A 310 -25.85 0.77 22.92
CA SER A 310 -26.52 -0.19 22.03
C SER A 310 -25.95 -1.62 22.13
N LYS A 311 -24.65 -1.76 22.39
CA LYS A 311 -24.01 -3.07 22.59
C LYS A 311 -24.58 -3.82 23.80
N LYS A 312 -24.95 -3.12 24.88
CA LYS A 312 -25.55 -3.76 26.07
C LYS A 312 -26.93 -4.33 25.77
N GLU A 313 -27.68 -3.67 24.91
CA GLU A 313 -29.04 -4.07 24.49
C GLU A 313 -29.01 -5.20 23.45
N ALA A 314 -27.88 -5.36 22.75
CA ALA A 314 -27.67 -6.36 21.69
C ALA A 314 -27.16 -7.73 22.19
N ILE A 315 -27.21 -8.01 23.50
CA ILE A 315 -26.64 -9.25 24.06
C ILE A 315 -27.65 -10.40 23.96
N TYR A 316 -27.26 -11.46 23.25
CA TYR A 316 -27.91 -12.76 23.21
C TYR A 316 -27.13 -13.76 24.07
N ILE A 317 -27.85 -14.58 24.85
CA ILE A 317 -27.27 -15.67 25.65
C ILE A 317 -27.53 -16.99 24.92
N VAL A 318 -26.46 -17.71 24.58
CA VAL A 318 -26.49 -18.98 23.86
C VAL A 318 -27.25 -20.02 24.69
N LYS A 319 -28.12 -20.79 24.03
CA LYS A 319 -28.98 -21.83 24.61
C LYS A 319 -28.58 -23.22 24.10
N GLY A 320 -29.03 -24.26 24.81
CA GLY A 320 -28.87 -25.64 24.35
C GLY A 320 -29.46 -25.84 22.95
N GLY A 321 -28.67 -26.41 22.03
CA GLY A 321 -29.06 -26.63 20.64
C GLY A 321 -28.79 -25.45 19.69
N ASP A 322 -28.31 -24.32 20.20
CA ASP A 322 -27.87 -23.23 19.32
C ASP A 322 -26.58 -23.59 18.58
N ASN A 323 -26.45 -23.06 17.37
CA ASN A 323 -25.18 -22.89 16.67
C ASN A 323 -25.15 -21.52 16.00
N LEU A 324 -23.96 -21.07 15.57
CA LEU A 324 -23.78 -19.73 15.02
C LEU A 324 -24.69 -19.45 13.80
N SER A 325 -24.89 -20.44 12.91
CA SER A 325 -25.77 -20.29 11.74
C SER A 325 -27.24 -20.13 12.15
N LEU A 326 -27.75 -21.01 13.03
CA LEU A 326 -29.12 -20.93 13.53
C LEU A 326 -29.39 -19.61 14.27
N ILE A 327 -28.41 -19.13 15.03
CA ILE A 327 -28.50 -17.82 15.69
C ILE A 327 -28.56 -16.71 14.63
N ALA A 328 -27.65 -16.71 13.66
CA ALA A 328 -27.62 -15.70 12.61
C ALA A 328 -28.95 -15.63 11.84
N ASP A 329 -29.50 -16.78 11.44
CA ASP A 329 -30.78 -16.90 10.75
C ASP A 329 -31.94 -16.38 11.62
N ARG A 330 -31.98 -16.76 12.91
CA ARG A 330 -33.02 -16.31 13.86
C ARG A 330 -33.09 -14.80 13.98
N PHE A 331 -31.94 -14.12 13.92
CA PHE A 331 -31.87 -12.66 14.02
C PHE A 331 -31.85 -11.96 12.66
N ASN A 332 -32.00 -12.70 11.56
CA ASN A 332 -31.95 -12.20 10.19
C ASN A 332 -30.68 -11.38 9.91
N VAL A 333 -29.53 -11.90 10.32
CA VAL A 333 -28.21 -11.28 10.10
C VAL A 333 -27.29 -12.25 9.36
N PRO A 334 -26.37 -11.76 8.50
CA PRO A 334 -25.36 -12.62 7.92
C PRO A 334 -24.48 -13.26 9.00
N LEU A 335 -24.20 -14.56 8.88
CA LEU A 335 -23.30 -15.28 9.80
C LEU A 335 -21.95 -14.57 9.94
N VAL A 336 -21.40 -14.07 8.84
CA VAL A 336 -20.13 -13.33 8.85
C VAL A 336 -20.21 -12.06 9.71
N SER A 337 -21.34 -11.36 9.72
CA SER A 337 -21.55 -10.19 10.59
C SER A 337 -21.58 -10.59 12.07
N LEU A 338 -22.28 -11.67 12.40
CA LEU A 338 -22.28 -12.24 13.76
C LEU A 338 -20.86 -12.57 14.22
N LEU A 339 -20.08 -13.24 13.37
CA LEU A 339 -18.68 -13.57 13.66
C LEU A 339 -17.82 -12.32 13.88
N ILE A 340 -17.97 -11.29 13.02
CA ILE A 340 -17.23 -10.02 13.15
C ILE A 340 -17.58 -9.30 14.45
N TRP A 341 -18.85 -9.20 14.83
CA TRP A 341 -19.27 -8.52 16.05
C TRP A 341 -18.72 -9.18 17.31
N ASN A 342 -18.56 -10.50 17.26
CA ASN A 342 -18.11 -11.32 18.38
C ASN A 342 -16.63 -11.70 18.30
N LYS A 343 -15.92 -11.31 17.24
CA LYS A 343 -14.52 -11.66 16.97
C LYS A 343 -14.27 -13.18 17.03
N LEU A 344 -15.22 -13.92 16.47
CA LEU A 344 -15.16 -15.37 16.39
C LEU A 344 -14.68 -15.80 15.01
N ASP A 345 -13.90 -16.88 14.98
CA ASP A 345 -13.60 -17.58 13.74
C ASP A 345 -14.78 -18.45 13.30
N LEU A 346 -14.84 -18.79 12.02
CA LEU A 346 -15.87 -19.68 11.45
C LEU A 346 -15.99 -21.04 12.15
N ARG A 347 -14.92 -21.49 12.80
CA ARG A 347 -14.84 -22.78 13.52
C ARG A 347 -14.96 -22.62 15.04
N ALA A 348 -15.25 -21.41 15.53
CA ALA A 348 -15.39 -21.18 16.96
C ALA A 348 -16.56 -22.02 17.51
N ALA A 349 -16.29 -22.77 18.58
CA ALA A 349 -17.33 -23.42 19.34
C ALA A 349 -18.04 -22.40 20.24
N ILE A 350 -19.36 -22.52 20.37
CA ILE A 350 -20.16 -21.78 21.34
C ILE A 350 -20.84 -22.77 22.28
N TYR A 351 -21.02 -22.37 23.53
CA TYR A 351 -21.62 -23.18 24.59
C TYR A 351 -22.82 -22.47 25.22
N PRO A 352 -23.80 -23.22 25.75
CA PRO A 352 -24.90 -22.62 26.50
C PRO A 352 -24.38 -21.71 27.63
N GLY A 353 -24.89 -20.48 27.69
CA GLY A 353 -24.43 -19.44 28.61
C GLY A 353 -23.48 -18.40 28.00
N ASP A 354 -22.87 -18.68 26.84
CA ASP A 354 -22.02 -17.71 26.15
C ASP A 354 -22.81 -16.46 25.75
N ARG A 355 -22.15 -15.29 25.76
CA ARG A 355 -22.75 -14.00 25.45
C ARG A 355 -22.31 -13.53 24.08
N LEU A 356 -23.24 -13.45 23.13
CA LEU A 356 -23.00 -12.96 21.78
C LEU A 356 -23.67 -11.60 21.56
N ILE A 357 -22.99 -10.70 20.87
CA ILE A 357 -23.49 -9.41 20.40
C ILE A 357 -24.17 -9.63 19.05
N ILE A 358 -25.43 -9.24 18.94
CA ILE A 358 -26.22 -9.37 17.71
C ILE A 358 -26.99 -8.08 17.48
N TYR A 359 -26.53 -7.27 16.52
CA TYR A 359 -27.25 -6.09 16.10
C TYR A 359 -28.37 -6.51 15.15
N ARG A 360 -29.63 -6.28 15.54
CA ARG A 360 -30.77 -6.53 14.67
C ARG A 360 -30.74 -5.54 13.52
N LYS A 361 -31.05 -6.00 12.32
CA LYS A 361 -31.46 -5.10 11.24
C LYS A 361 -32.84 -4.58 11.67
N GLU A 362 -32.99 -3.27 11.84
CA GLU A 362 -34.33 -2.69 11.97
C GLU A 362 -35.12 -3.15 10.75
N SER A 363 -36.13 -3.99 10.98
CA SER A 363 -37.13 -4.28 9.98
C SER A 363 -37.76 -2.95 9.61
N GLU A 364 -37.80 -2.63 8.33
CA GLU A 364 -38.70 -1.61 7.79
C GLU A 364 -40.05 -1.77 8.50
N SER A 365 -40.44 -0.75 9.25
CA SER A 365 -41.78 -0.63 9.80
C SER A 365 -42.74 -0.47 8.63
N ILE A 366 -43.15 -1.59 8.04
CA ILE A 366 -44.28 -1.61 7.11
C ILE A 366 -45.54 -1.39 7.96
N GLU A 367 -46.23 -0.31 7.61
CA GLU A 367 -47.54 0.12 8.05
C GLU A 367 -48.49 -1.06 8.34
N ALA A 368 -48.89 -1.20 9.60
CA ALA A 368 -50.05 -1.97 10.00
C ALA A 368 -50.72 -1.29 11.20
N ASP A 369 -51.08 -0.02 11.04
CA ASP A 369 -52.12 0.60 11.85
C ASP A 369 -52.68 1.85 11.14
N LYS A 370 -53.67 1.64 10.27
CA LYS A 370 -54.76 2.57 9.93
C LYS A 370 -55.62 1.92 8.86
N GLY A 371 -56.75 1.34 9.26
CA GLY A 371 -57.74 0.89 8.29
C GLY A 371 -58.80 -0.08 8.81
N ILE A 372 -59.31 0.07 10.03
CA ILE A 372 -60.63 -0.49 10.40
C ILE A 372 -61.39 0.55 11.23
N GLY A 373 -62.53 0.99 10.70
CA GLY A 373 -63.45 1.98 11.27
C GLY A 373 -63.55 3.19 10.32
N ALA A 374 -64.66 3.47 9.64
CA ALA A 374 -66.03 3.01 9.74
C ALA A 374 -66.73 3.29 8.40
N GLU A 375 -67.72 2.48 8.00
CA GLU A 375 -68.86 2.91 7.17
C GLU A 375 -69.89 1.76 7.02
N GLU A 376 -70.82 1.72 7.99
CA GLU A 376 -72.24 1.33 7.87
C GLU A 376 -72.96 2.57 8.44
N GLU A 377 -74.02 3.19 7.92
CA GLU A 377 -75.12 2.88 7.01
C GLU A 377 -75.77 4.24 6.69
N SER A 378 -76.34 4.43 5.49
CA SER A 378 -77.68 5.03 5.35
C SER A 378 -78.19 4.89 3.92
N ASN A 379 -79.14 3.98 3.72
CA ASN A 379 -80.12 4.03 2.63
C ASN A 379 -81.24 5.01 3.02
N LEU A 380 -81.45 6.06 2.22
CA LEU A 380 -82.74 6.58 1.71
C LEU A 380 -82.56 7.92 1.00
#